data_AF-A0A093R0T3-F1
#
_entry.id   AF-A0A093R0T3-F1
#
_cell.length_a   1.000
_cell.length_b   1.000
_cell.length_c   1.000
_cell.angle_alpha   90.00
_cell.angle_beta   90.00
_cell.angle_gamma   90.00
#
_symmetry.space_group_name_H-M   'P 1'
#
loop_
_entity.id
_entity.type
_entity.pdbx_description
1 polymer ?
#
loop_
_entity_poly.entity_id
_entity_poly.type
_entity_poly.pdbx_seq_one_letter_code
_entity_poly.pdbx_strand_id
1 'polypeptide(L)'
;MKYVFLIFFIHLLPQYAGKSLRRDGSYPKTFEDIKTEIAGYTDIAKAIIDLAVHGKAQNRSYERLAVFADTIGPRLSGSKNLDAAIKYMFSALQEDGLENVHLEPVKVPHWERGEEFAVMLEPRNHSIAILGLGSSVATPPEGITAEVIVVASFDELHKRAQEAKGKIVVYNEPFINYGETVRYRSRGAVEAAKVGAVASLIRSIASFSIHSPHTGWQDYQPDVPRIPTACISVEDAEMMSRMSFRGTKIVVHLKMGAKTYPDSPSFNTVAEIIGSKYPEQV
;
A
#
# COMPACT_ATOMS: atom_id res chain seq x y z
N MET A 1 -37.84 -39.99 21.56
CA MET A 1 -38.02 -38.95 22.62
C MET A 1 -36.62 -38.48 23.01
N LYS A 2 -36.16 -37.33 22.48
CA LYS A 2 -36.14 -36.01 23.16
C LYS A 2 -35.17 -36.06 24.37
N TYR A 3 -33.99 -35.44 24.41
CA TYR A 3 -33.44 -34.24 23.76
C TYR A 3 -31.90 -34.31 23.66
N VAL A 4 -31.37 -33.65 22.63
CA VAL A 4 -29.95 -33.35 22.38
C VAL A 4 -29.53 -32.18 23.28
N PHE A 5 -28.41 -32.32 24.01
CA PHE A 5 -27.72 -31.19 24.63
C PHE A 5 -26.43 -30.90 23.86
N LEU A 6 -26.48 -29.85 23.05
CA LEU A 6 -25.34 -29.29 22.34
C LEU A 6 -24.81 -28.12 23.20
N ILE A 7 -23.65 -28.29 23.82
CA ILE A 7 -22.98 -27.22 24.58
C ILE A 7 -22.12 -26.42 23.60
N PHE A 8 -22.59 -25.22 23.24
CA PHE A 8 -21.80 -24.22 22.54
C PHE A 8 -20.91 -23.47 23.55
N PHE A 9 -19.59 -23.67 23.47
CA PHE A 9 -18.62 -22.78 24.09
C PHE A 9 -18.41 -21.58 23.15
N ILE A 10 -19.12 -20.48 23.41
CA ILE A 10 -18.81 -19.17 22.81
C ILE A 10 -17.76 -18.52 23.71
N HIS A 11 -16.56 -18.33 23.18
CA HIS A 11 -15.53 -17.55 23.83
C HIS A 11 -16.03 -16.11 24.07
N LEU A 12 -16.16 -15.75 25.34
CA LEU A 12 -16.27 -14.38 25.83
C LEU A 12 -15.00 -13.61 25.46
N LEU A 13 -15.01 -12.91 24.32
CA LEU A 13 -14.21 -11.71 24.17
C LEU A 13 -14.92 -10.60 24.95
N PRO A 14 -14.24 -9.83 25.81
CA PRO A 14 -14.84 -8.66 26.42
C PRO A 14 -15.15 -7.69 25.29
N GLN A 15 -16.44 -7.48 25.02
CA GLN A 15 -16.86 -6.28 24.32
C GLN A 15 -16.36 -5.12 25.17
N TYR A 16 -15.29 -4.45 24.73
CA TYR A 16 -15.00 -3.09 25.15
C TYR A 16 -16.22 -2.27 24.74
N ALA A 17 -17.18 -2.17 25.66
CA ALA A 17 -18.27 -1.22 25.55
C ALA A 17 -17.62 0.16 25.57
N GLY A 18 -17.43 0.73 24.38
CA GLY A 18 -17.06 2.14 24.25
C GLY A 18 -18.01 2.94 25.13
N LYS A 19 -17.44 3.76 26.03
CA LYS A 19 -18.24 4.64 26.89
C LYS A 19 -19.16 5.45 26.00
N SER A 20 -20.46 5.28 26.21
CA SER A 20 -21.49 6.12 25.61
C SER A 20 -21.17 7.58 25.90
N LEU A 21 -20.99 8.39 24.85
CA LEU A 21 -21.02 9.85 24.93
C LEU A 21 -22.45 10.27 25.32
N ARG A 22 -22.78 10.12 26.59
CA ARG A 22 -24.03 10.60 27.20
C ARG A 22 -23.69 11.73 28.13
N ARG A 23 -23.93 12.97 27.69
CA ARG A 23 -24.29 14.07 28.59
C ARG A 23 -24.78 15.30 27.83
N ASP A 24 -26.04 15.23 27.41
CA ASP A 24 -27.01 16.29 27.69
C ASP A 24 -28.38 15.62 27.91
N GLY A 25 -29.32 16.32 28.56
CA GLY A 25 -30.64 15.80 28.91
C GLY A 25 -31.62 15.66 27.74
N SER A 26 -31.18 15.59 26.49
CA SER A 26 -32.02 15.38 25.32
C SER A 26 -32.28 13.90 25.05
N TYR A 27 -33.53 13.59 24.71
CA TYR A 27 -33.95 12.28 24.25
C TYR A 27 -33.12 11.86 23.02
N PRO A 28 -32.83 10.55 22.83
CA PRO A 28 -32.17 10.09 21.62
C PRO A 28 -32.99 10.53 20.40
N LYS A 29 -32.36 11.29 19.49
CA LYS A 29 -32.99 11.73 18.24
C LYS A 29 -33.61 10.53 17.55
N THR A 30 -34.89 10.64 17.20
CA THR A 30 -35.56 9.61 16.42
C THR A 30 -35.01 9.61 14.99
N PHE A 31 -35.24 8.51 14.25
CA PHE A 31 -34.87 8.45 12.84
C PHE A 31 -35.48 9.62 12.03
N GLU A 32 -36.71 10.02 12.35
CA GLU A 32 -37.38 11.15 11.70
C GLU A 32 -36.76 12.50 12.09
N ASP A 33 -36.28 12.66 13.33
CA ASP A 33 -35.54 13.86 13.74
C ASP A 33 -34.24 14.01 12.97
N ILE A 34 -33.48 12.91 12.82
CA ILE A 34 -32.23 12.88 12.04
C ILE A 34 -32.51 13.18 10.57
N LYS A 35 -33.55 12.58 10.00
CA LYS A 35 -33.95 12.80 8.60
C LYS A 35 -34.34 14.26 8.36
N THR A 36 -35.08 14.86 9.29
CA THR A 36 -35.49 16.27 9.22
C THR A 36 -34.28 17.20 9.35
N GLU A 37 -33.37 16.91 10.27
CA GLU A 37 -32.10 17.63 10.42
C GLU A 37 -31.26 17.58 9.13
N ILE A 38 -31.05 16.39 8.56
CA ILE A 38 -30.31 16.22 7.29
C ILE A 38 -30.98 17.01 6.17
N ALA A 39 -32.32 16.92 6.05
CA ALA A 39 -33.07 17.68 5.05
C ALA A 39 -32.89 19.20 5.21
N GLY A 40 -32.76 19.69 6.45
CA GLY A 40 -32.49 21.09 6.76
C GLY A 40 -31.17 21.63 6.20
N TYR A 41 -30.20 20.77 5.89
CA TYR A 41 -28.93 21.16 5.27
C TYR A 41 -28.95 21.21 3.73
N THR A 42 -30.10 20.93 3.10
CA THR A 42 -30.19 20.84 1.63
C THR A 42 -29.67 22.09 0.92
N ASP A 43 -30.08 23.28 1.35
CA ASP A 43 -29.68 24.53 0.70
C ASP A 43 -28.20 24.88 0.95
N ILE A 44 -27.68 24.52 2.12
CA ILE A 44 -26.25 24.65 2.45
C ILE A 44 -25.42 23.72 1.56
N ALA A 45 -25.82 22.45 1.44
CA ALA A 45 -25.16 21.48 0.57
C ALA A 45 -25.15 21.95 -0.88
N LYS A 46 -26.28 22.46 -1.39
CA LYS A 46 -26.37 23.07 -2.73
C LYS A 46 -25.43 24.26 -2.87
N ALA A 47 -25.39 25.17 -1.90
CA ALA A 47 -24.48 26.32 -1.94
C ALA A 47 -23.00 25.91 -1.99
N ILE A 48 -22.61 24.86 -1.26
CA ILE A 48 -21.24 24.31 -1.30
C ILE A 48 -20.95 23.70 -2.68
N ILE A 49 -21.87 22.91 -3.23
CA ILE A 49 -21.74 22.32 -4.57
C ILE A 49 -21.63 23.42 -5.62
N ASP A 50 -22.53 24.40 -5.60
CA ASP A 50 -22.53 25.51 -6.55
C ASP A 50 -21.24 26.32 -6.46
N LEU A 51 -20.75 26.63 -5.26
CA LEU A 51 -19.45 27.29 -5.06
C LEU A 51 -18.30 26.52 -5.72
N ALA A 52 -18.26 25.19 -5.53
CA ALA A 52 -17.19 24.32 -5.97
C ALA A 52 -17.26 23.93 -7.46
N VAL A 53 -18.46 23.86 -8.03
CA VAL A 53 -18.69 23.35 -9.40
C VAL A 53 -18.96 24.47 -10.40
N HIS A 54 -19.66 25.54 -9.99
CA HIS A 54 -20.12 26.61 -10.88
C HIS A 54 -19.66 28.01 -10.44
N GLY A 55 -19.21 28.17 -9.20
CA GLY A 55 -18.84 29.43 -8.60
C GLY A 55 -17.35 29.72 -8.68
N LYS A 56 -16.93 30.71 -7.88
CA LYS A 56 -15.54 31.20 -7.83
C LYS A 56 -14.48 30.17 -7.37
N ALA A 57 -14.89 29.00 -6.89
CA ALA A 57 -13.98 27.93 -6.50
C ALA A 57 -13.93 26.79 -7.52
N GLN A 58 -14.59 26.93 -8.67
CA GLN A 58 -14.50 25.99 -9.78
C GLN A 58 -13.04 25.70 -10.13
N ASN A 59 -12.72 24.41 -10.38
CA ASN A 59 -11.39 23.88 -10.70
C ASN A 59 -10.30 24.02 -9.63
N ARG A 60 -10.53 24.76 -8.54
CA ARG A 60 -9.50 25.04 -7.51
C ARG A 60 -8.82 23.78 -6.99
N SER A 61 -9.57 22.72 -6.71
CA SER A 61 -9.00 21.46 -6.20
C SER A 61 -8.08 20.78 -7.20
N TYR A 62 -8.45 20.79 -8.48
CA TYR A 62 -7.62 20.22 -9.55
C TYR A 62 -6.35 21.04 -9.75
N GLU A 63 -6.48 22.36 -9.85
CA GLU A 63 -5.34 23.27 -10.06
C GLU A 63 -4.33 23.18 -8.92
N ARG A 64 -4.80 23.14 -7.67
CA ARG A 64 -3.92 22.95 -6.50
C ARG A 64 -3.24 21.60 -6.51
N LEU A 65 -3.98 20.53 -6.82
CA LEU A 65 -3.39 19.20 -6.93
C LEU A 65 -2.36 19.13 -8.05
N ALA A 66 -2.63 19.74 -9.21
CA ALA A 66 -1.72 19.80 -10.34
C ALA A 66 -0.42 20.52 -9.96
N VAL A 67 -0.52 21.73 -9.38
CA VAL A 67 0.67 22.47 -8.90
C VAL A 67 1.44 21.64 -7.86
N PHE A 68 0.75 21.05 -6.88
CA PHE A 68 1.40 20.25 -5.84
C PHE A 68 2.11 19.01 -6.41
N ALA A 69 1.46 18.29 -7.33
CA ALA A 69 2.01 17.09 -7.95
C ALA A 69 3.17 17.42 -8.90
N ASP A 70 3.02 18.42 -9.75
CA ASP A 70 3.99 18.77 -10.79
C ASP A 70 5.24 19.41 -10.21
N THR A 71 5.11 20.18 -9.13
CA THR A 71 6.25 20.88 -8.51
C THR A 71 7.02 20.01 -7.52
N ILE A 72 6.34 19.14 -6.77
CA ILE A 72 6.96 18.35 -5.69
C ILE A 72 7.24 16.91 -6.14
N GLY A 73 6.38 16.31 -6.94
CA GLY A 73 6.52 14.94 -7.42
C GLY A 73 6.37 13.87 -6.32
N PRO A 74 7.10 12.74 -6.43
CA PRO A 74 6.98 11.61 -5.52
C PRO A 74 7.55 11.95 -4.14
N ARG A 75 6.80 11.63 -3.09
CA ARG A 75 7.01 12.12 -1.72
C ARG A 75 6.99 10.98 -0.70
N LEU A 76 7.87 9.99 -0.91
CA LEU A 76 8.02 8.83 -0.04
C LEU A 76 8.51 9.23 1.35
N SER A 77 8.13 8.49 2.39
CA SER A 77 8.68 8.63 3.75
C SER A 77 10.20 8.72 3.77
N GLY A 78 10.72 9.70 4.53
CA GLY A 78 12.16 9.98 4.65
C GLY A 78 12.78 10.71 3.44
N SER A 79 12.02 11.01 2.39
CA SER A 79 12.56 11.72 1.21
C SER A 79 12.55 13.24 1.36
N LYS A 80 13.47 13.92 0.66
CA LYS A 80 13.50 15.39 0.57
C LYS A 80 12.20 15.98 0.00
N ASN A 81 11.53 15.24 -0.89
CA ASN A 81 10.28 15.68 -1.49
C ASN A 81 9.12 15.60 -0.50
N LEU A 82 9.15 14.69 0.47
CA LEU A 82 8.18 14.71 1.58
C LEU A 82 8.39 15.97 2.44
N ASP A 83 9.63 16.35 2.74
CA ASP A 83 9.90 17.60 3.49
C ASP A 83 9.41 18.84 2.72
N ALA A 84 9.61 18.87 1.39
CA ALA A 84 9.08 19.92 0.54
C ALA A 84 7.54 19.93 0.52
N ALA A 85 6.89 18.75 0.47
CA ALA A 85 5.45 18.60 0.55
C ALA A 85 4.86 19.14 1.85
N ILE A 86 5.49 18.81 2.98
CA ILE A 86 5.08 19.30 4.32
C ILE A 86 5.18 20.82 4.38
N LYS A 87 6.30 21.40 3.92
CA LYS A 87 6.49 22.85 3.89
C LYS A 87 5.46 23.55 3.01
N TYR A 88 5.22 23.01 1.82
CA TYR A 88 4.21 23.54 0.90
C TYR A 88 2.83 23.53 1.54
N MET A 89 2.41 22.40 2.11
CA MET A 89 1.09 22.28 2.73
C MET A 89 0.95 23.20 3.95
N PHE A 90 1.99 23.32 4.78
CA PHE A 90 2.00 24.23 5.90
C PHE A 90 1.76 25.69 5.45
N SER A 91 2.49 26.15 4.43
CA SER A 91 2.29 27.50 3.87
C SER A 91 0.91 27.66 3.22
N ALA A 92 0.47 26.70 2.42
CA ALA A 92 -0.83 26.77 1.74
C ALA A 92 -2.00 26.88 2.74
N LEU A 93 -1.95 26.13 3.84
CA LEU A 93 -2.99 26.17 4.87
C LEU A 93 -2.99 27.50 5.64
N GLN A 94 -1.82 28.12 5.85
CA GLN A 94 -1.72 29.46 6.43
C GLN A 94 -2.27 30.53 5.49
N GLU A 95 -1.93 30.46 4.20
CA GLU A 95 -2.41 31.40 3.17
C GLU A 95 -3.93 31.30 2.96
N ASP A 96 -4.49 30.11 3.15
CA ASP A 96 -5.94 29.88 3.14
C ASP A 96 -6.65 30.47 4.37
N GLY A 97 -5.90 30.96 5.36
CA GLY A 97 -6.44 31.56 6.57
C GLY A 97 -7.04 30.54 7.54
N LEU A 98 -6.59 29.28 7.50
CA LEU A 98 -6.99 28.28 8.48
C LEU A 98 -6.36 28.56 9.85
N GLU A 99 -6.99 28.04 10.88
CA GLU A 99 -6.62 28.27 12.28
C GLU A 99 -5.66 27.19 12.77
N ASN A 100 -4.90 27.50 13.82
CA ASN A 100 -3.99 26.57 14.49
C ASN A 100 -3.11 25.74 13.54
N VAL A 101 -2.59 26.35 12.47
CA VAL A 101 -1.71 25.65 11.52
C VAL A 101 -0.36 25.36 12.17
N HIS A 102 -0.05 24.09 12.40
CA HIS A 102 1.17 23.66 13.07
C HIS A 102 1.70 22.33 12.54
N LEU A 103 2.93 22.01 12.93
CA LEU A 103 3.59 20.75 12.60
C LEU A 103 3.77 19.91 13.87
N GLU A 104 3.41 18.63 13.80
CA GLU A 104 3.62 17.68 14.89
C GLU A 104 4.76 16.72 14.54
N PRO A 105 5.81 16.60 15.37
CA PRO A 105 6.96 15.77 15.05
C PRO A 105 6.61 14.28 15.08
N VAL A 106 7.05 13.54 14.06
CA VAL A 106 6.92 12.09 13.96
C VAL A 106 8.21 11.46 13.44
N LYS A 107 8.42 10.17 13.73
CA LYS A 107 9.49 9.37 13.11
C LYS A 107 8.89 8.52 12.01
N VAL A 108 9.50 8.53 10.82
CA VAL A 108 9.06 7.75 9.66
C VAL A 108 10.18 6.86 9.14
N PRO A 109 9.85 5.71 8.54
CA PRO A 109 10.84 4.87 7.87
C PRO A 109 11.57 5.62 6.76
N HIS A 110 12.87 5.33 6.59
CA HIS A 110 13.67 5.87 5.50
C HIS A 110 14.25 4.73 4.65
N TRP A 111 13.60 4.48 3.53
CA TRP A 111 14.01 3.48 2.55
C TRP A 111 14.21 4.13 1.19
N GLU A 112 15.35 3.86 0.57
CA GLU A 112 15.69 4.30 -0.77
C GLU A 112 15.82 3.10 -1.70
N ARG A 113 15.12 3.16 -2.83
CA ARG A 113 15.05 2.06 -3.82
C ARG A 113 16.38 1.72 -4.46
N GLY A 114 17.21 2.73 -4.71
CA GLY A 114 18.44 2.59 -5.50
C GLY A 114 18.19 2.22 -6.96
N GLU A 115 19.25 1.87 -7.67
CA GLU A 115 19.17 1.32 -9.03
C GLU A 115 18.72 -0.14 -8.98
N GLU A 116 17.88 -0.54 -9.92
CA GLU A 116 17.41 -1.90 -10.02
C GLU A 116 17.19 -2.30 -11.48
N PHE A 117 17.52 -3.55 -11.80
CA PHE A 117 17.19 -4.16 -13.09
C PHE A 117 17.08 -5.68 -12.96
N ALA A 118 16.33 -6.30 -13.88
CA ALA A 118 16.34 -7.74 -14.05
C ALA A 118 16.38 -8.10 -15.55
N VAL A 119 17.14 -9.15 -15.84
CA VAL A 119 17.30 -9.68 -17.20
C VAL A 119 17.11 -11.18 -17.16
N MET A 120 16.20 -11.68 -18.00
CA MET A 120 16.14 -13.10 -18.32
C MET A 120 17.32 -13.44 -19.22
N LEU A 121 18.10 -14.44 -18.85
CA LEU A 121 19.27 -14.94 -19.60
C LEU A 121 18.91 -16.19 -20.42
N GLU A 122 18.08 -17.07 -19.85
CA GLU A 122 17.54 -18.26 -20.52
C GLU A 122 16.02 -18.20 -20.52
N PRO A 123 15.34 -18.63 -21.60
CA PRO A 123 15.89 -19.21 -22.84
C PRO A 123 16.39 -18.16 -23.85
N ARG A 124 16.16 -16.87 -23.58
CA ARG A 124 16.60 -15.76 -24.42
C ARG A 124 16.86 -14.54 -23.55
N ASN A 125 17.66 -13.62 -24.07
CA ASN A 125 17.82 -12.30 -23.47
C ASN A 125 16.50 -11.53 -23.53
N HIS A 126 16.02 -11.07 -22.37
CA HIS A 126 14.83 -10.23 -22.24
C HIS A 126 14.95 -9.34 -21.01
N SER A 127 14.84 -8.03 -21.20
CA SER A 127 14.74 -7.10 -20.07
C SER A 127 13.35 -7.21 -19.44
N ILE A 128 13.31 -7.42 -18.12
CA ILE A 128 12.06 -7.54 -17.38
C ILE A 128 11.76 -6.17 -16.77
N ALA A 129 10.53 -5.67 -16.92
CA ALA A 129 10.11 -4.48 -16.21
C ALA A 129 9.93 -4.80 -14.73
N ILE A 130 10.80 -4.24 -13.90
CA ILE A 130 10.79 -4.46 -12.45
C ILE A 130 10.59 -3.16 -11.68
N LEU A 131 10.04 -3.29 -10.49
CA LEU A 131 9.98 -2.22 -9.50
C LEU A 131 10.02 -2.82 -8.10
N GLY A 132 11.08 -2.55 -7.35
CA GLY A 132 11.31 -3.06 -6.00
C GLY A 132 10.15 -2.77 -5.05
N LEU A 133 9.92 -3.63 -4.07
CA LEU A 133 8.94 -3.33 -3.03
C LEU A 133 9.55 -2.46 -1.95
N GLY A 134 8.75 -1.53 -1.42
CA GLY A 134 9.16 -0.70 -0.29
C GLY A 134 9.53 -1.59 0.89
N SER A 135 10.65 -1.29 1.54
CA SER A 135 11.34 -2.10 2.56
C SER A 135 12.17 -3.30 2.05
N SER A 136 12.15 -3.63 0.75
CA SER A 136 12.98 -4.72 0.21
C SER A 136 14.47 -4.50 0.51
N VAL A 137 15.19 -5.59 0.78
CA VAL A 137 16.65 -5.56 0.89
C VAL A 137 17.28 -5.51 -0.50
N ALA A 138 18.52 -5.01 -0.58
CA ALA A 138 19.33 -5.10 -1.77
C ALA A 138 19.72 -6.55 -2.09
N THR A 139 20.05 -6.81 -3.35
CA THR A 139 20.84 -7.99 -3.73
C THR A 139 22.30 -7.81 -3.25
N PRO A 140 23.11 -8.88 -3.21
CA PRO A 140 24.56 -8.75 -3.18
C PRO A 140 25.09 -7.83 -4.30
N PRO A 141 26.29 -7.24 -4.17
CA PRO A 141 26.86 -6.32 -5.17
C PRO A 141 26.91 -6.90 -6.58
N GLU A 142 27.17 -8.19 -6.72
CA GLU A 142 27.21 -8.94 -7.97
C GLU A 142 25.83 -9.27 -8.54
N GLY A 143 24.74 -9.04 -7.80
CA GLY A 143 23.38 -9.45 -8.15
C GLY A 143 23.10 -10.91 -7.80
N ILE A 144 21.91 -11.40 -8.15
CA ILE A 144 21.50 -12.80 -7.98
C ILE A 144 21.17 -13.35 -9.37
N THR A 145 21.92 -14.37 -9.81
CA THR A 145 21.55 -15.17 -10.99
C THR A 145 21.05 -16.53 -10.54
N ALA A 146 19.79 -16.84 -10.81
CA ALA A 146 19.21 -18.12 -10.42
C ALA A 146 18.09 -18.56 -11.39
N GLU A 147 17.80 -19.86 -11.35
CA GLU A 147 16.65 -20.42 -12.05
C GLU A 147 15.34 -19.90 -11.44
N VAL A 148 14.33 -19.72 -12.26
CA VAL A 148 13.00 -19.27 -11.84
C VAL A 148 12.07 -20.46 -11.63
N ILE A 149 11.32 -20.44 -10.53
CA ILE A 149 10.10 -21.24 -10.36
C ILE A 149 8.88 -20.31 -10.44
N VAL A 150 7.96 -20.61 -11.35
CA VAL A 150 6.69 -19.88 -11.46
C VAL A 150 5.62 -20.66 -10.72
N VAL A 151 4.89 -19.98 -9.84
CA VAL A 151 3.77 -20.52 -9.06
C VAL A 151 2.60 -19.55 -9.11
N ALA A 152 1.37 -20.05 -9.11
CA ALA A 152 0.17 -19.24 -9.06
C ALA A 152 -0.19 -18.86 -7.63
N SER A 153 0.13 -19.69 -6.62
CA SER A 153 -0.29 -19.44 -5.24
C SER A 153 0.75 -19.79 -4.18
N PHE A 154 0.56 -19.30 -2.96
CA PHE A 154 1.34 -19.75 -1.80
C PHE A 154 1.17 -21.25 -1.53
N ASP A 155 -0.02 -21.80 -1.73
CA ASP A 155 -0.27 -23.23 -1.55
C ASP A 155 0.52 -24.06 -2.58
N GLU A 156 0.59 -23.59 -3.83
CA GLU A 156 1.43 -24.22 -4.84
C GLU A 156 2.91 -24.14 -4.47
N LEU A 157 3.39 -22.96 -4.03
CA LEU A 157 4.76 -22.79 -3.55
C LEU A 157 5.12 -23.78 -2.46
N HIS A 158 4.25 -23.94 -1.45
CA HIS A 158 4.48 -24.87 -0.34
C HIS A 158 4.49 -26.33 -0.81
N LYS A 159 3.60 -26.71 -1.72
CA LYS A 159 3.60 -28.07 -2.31
C LYS A 159 4.88 -28.34 -3.10
N ARG A 160 5.46 -27.32 -3.72
CA ARG A 160 6.67 -27.38 -4.55
C ARG A 160 7.91 -26.86 -3.81
N ALA A 161 7.91 -26.85 -2.48
CA ALA A 161 8.95 -26.22 -1.67
C ALA A 161 10.37 -26.73 -1.98
N GLN A 162 10.53 -28.03 -2.27
CA GLN A 162 11.84 -28.59 -2.62
C GLN A 162 12.38 -28.05 -3.96
N GLU A 163 11.49 -27.79 -4.92
CA GLU A 163 11.87 -27.20 -6.22
C GLU A 163 12.27 -25.73 -6.10
N ALA A 164 11.76 -25.01 -5.10
CA ALA A 164 11.97 -23.57 -4.92
C ALA A 164 13.31 -23.22 -4.25
N LYS A 165 13.99 -24.19 -3.63
CA LYS A 165 15.28 -23.98 -2.95
C LYS A 165 16.32 -23.45 -3.93
N GLY A 166 16.95 -22.32 -3.59
CA GLY A 166 17.98 -21.69 -4.42
C GLY A 166 17.45 -20.96 -5.66
N LYS A 167 16.13 -20.91 -5.86
CA LYS A 167 15.49 -20.31 -7.05
C LYS A 167 14.92 -18.92 -6.76
N ILE A 168 14.64 -18.18 -7.83
CA ILE A 168 13.80 -16.98 -7.78
C ILE A 168 12.35 -17.43 -7.94
N VAL A 169 11.50 -17.10 -6.97
CA VAL A 169 10.06 -17.41 -7.06
C VAL A 169 9.36 -16.30 -7.82
N VAL A 170 8.66 -16.63 -8.89
CA VAL A 170 7.73 -15.74 -9.58
C VAL A 170 6.30 -16.11 -9.19
N TYR A 171 5.61 -15.21 -8.50
CA TYR A 171 4.18 -15.35 -8.21
C TYR A 171 3.36 -14.79 -9.37
N ASN A 172 2.71 -15.67 -10.13
CA ASN A 172 1.77 -15.31 -11.20
C ASN A 172 0.32 -15.53 -10.76
N GLU A 173 -0.05 -15.03 -9.57
CA GLU A 173 -1.45 -15.06 -9.12
C GLU A 173 -2.30 -14.10 -9.99
N PRO A 174 -3.41 -14.56 -10.58
CA PRO A 174 -4.36 -13.68 -11.24
C PRO A 174 -4.95 -12.63 -10.29
N PHE A 175 -5.16 -11.42 -10.78
CA PHE A 175 -5.82 -10.39 -9.99
C PHE A 175 -7.32 -10.69 -9.83
N ILE A 176 -7.77 -10.85 -8.59
CA ILE A 176 -9.19 -11.01 -8.25
C ILE A 176 -9.77 -9.65 -7.84
N ASN A 177 -9.26 -9.13 -6.73
CA ASN A 177 -9.46 -7.76 -6.27
C ASN A 177 -8.23 -7.34 -5.46
N TYR A 178 -8.12 -6.04 -5.13
CA TYR A 178 -6.95 -5.54 -4.41
C TYR A 178 -6.81 -6.17 -3.02
N GLY A 179 -7.90 -6.24 -2.25
CA GLY A 179 -7.88 -6.73 -0.87
C GLY A 179 -7.41 -8.18 -0.75
N GLU A 180 -7.75 -9.03 -1.71
CA GLU A 180 -7.31 -10.43 -1.72
C GLU A 180 -5.90 -10.59 -2.28
N THR A 181 -5.61 -9.97 -3.42
CA THR A 181 -4.37 -10.23 -4.18
C THR A 181 -3.15 -9.55 -3.53
N VAL A 182 -3.35 -8.45 -2.80
CA VAL A 182 -2.26 -7.67 -2.18
C VAL A 182 -1.38 -8.49 -1.23
N ARG A 183 -1.89 -9.62 -0.71
CA ARG A 183 -1.12 -10.53 0.15
C ARG A 183 0.19 -11.02 -0.50
N TYR A 184 0.23 -11.17 -1.82
CA TYR A 184 1.45 -11.58 -2.53
C TYR A 184 2.51 -10.47 -2.50
N ARG A 185 2.09 -9.20 -2.59
CA ARG A 185 2.98 -8.06 -2.37
C ARG A 185 3.49 -8.03 -0.93
N SER A 186 2.58 -8.12 0.04
CA SER A 186 2.93 -7.94 1.44
C SER A 186 3.77 -9.08 2.03
N ARG A 187 3.56 -10.32 1.57
CA ARG A 187 4.14 -11.53 2.18
C ARG A 187 4.96 -12.39 1.22
N GLY A 188 5.02 -12.07 -0.07
CA GLY A 188 5.66 -12.92 -1.09
C GLY A 188 7.12 -13.24 -0.76
N ALA A 189 7.88 -12.26 -0.25
CA ALA A 189 9.26 -12.46 0.17
C ALA A 189 9.38 -13.46 1.32
N VAL A 190 8.53 -13.34 2.34
CA VAL A 190 8.52 -14.22 3.52
C VAL A 190 8.15 -15.65 3.13
N GLU A 191 7.10 -15.85 2.34
CA GLU A 191 6.67 -17.19 1.93
C GLU A 191 7.71 -17.87 1.03
N ALA A 192 8.37 -17.12 0.14
CA ALA A 192 9.46 -17.62 -0.69
C ALA A 192 10.70 -17.97 0.15
N ALA A 193 11.08 -17.12 1.10
CA ALA A 193 12.22 -17.35 1.97
C ALA A 193 12.05 -18.59 2.86
N LYS A 194 10.83 -18.85 3.37
CA LYS A 194 10.51 -20.05 4.16
C LYS A 194 10.82 -21.36 3.45
N VAL A 195 10.73 -21.38 2.11
CA VAL A 195 11.05 -22.56 1.30
C VAL A 195 12.46 -22.55 0.72
N GLY A 196 13.29 -21.58 1.08
CA GLY A 196 14.69 -21.47 0.68
C GLY A 196 14.92 -20.80 -0.67
N ALA A 197 13.97 -20.04 -1.19
CA ALA A 197 14.17 -19.19 -2.37
C ALA A 197 15.19 -18.07 -2.06
N VAL A 198 15.85 -17.56 -3.10
CA VAL A 198 16.88 -16.50 -2.98
C VAL A 198 16.36 -15.11 -3.32
N ALA A 199 15.23 -15.01 -4.01
CA ALA A 199 14.49 -13.78 -4.26
C ALA A 199 13.03 -14.09 -4.63
N SER A 200 12.19 -13.07 -4.64
CA SER A 200 10.82 -13.17 -5.15
C SER A 200 10.47 -12.05 -6.13
N LEU A 201 9.74 -12.40 -7.17
CA LEU A 201 9.20 -11.50 -8.17
C LEU A 201 7.68 -11.68 -8.19
N ILE A 202 6.95 -10.58 -8.06
CA ILE A 202 5.50 -10.62 -7.87
C ILE A 202 4.84 -10.02 -9.10
N ARG A 203 3.91 -10.75 -9.73
CA ARG A 203 3.01 -10.15 -10.71
C ARG A 203 2.35 -8.93 -10.09
N SER A 204 2.43 -7.80 -10.77
CA SER A 204 1.83 -6.56 -10.29
C SER A 204 0.37 -6.74 -9.89
N ILE A 205 0.01 -6.16 -8.74
CA ILE A 205 -1.35 -6.24 -8.16
C ILE A 205 -2.29 -5.32 -8.96
N ALA A 206 -2.69 -5.79 -10.14
CA ALA A 206 -3.51 -5.05 -11.08
C ALA A 206 -4.28 -5.99 -12.01
N SER A 207 -5.48 -5.56 -12.40
CA SER A 207 -6.28 -6.23 -13.43
C SER A 207 -5.68 -6.06 -14.84
N PHE A 208 -4.88 -5.02 -15.05
CA PHE A 208 -4.31 -4.64 -16.32
C PHE A 208 -2.94 -3.97 -16.13
N SER A 209 -2.06 -4.12 -17.11
CA SER A 209 -0.74 -3.47 -17.16
C SER A 209 -0.43 -3.10 -18.62
N ILE A 210 0.44 -2.11 -18.80
CA ILE A 210 1.10 -1.81 -20.08
C ILE A 210 2.60 -1.80 -19.81
N HIS A 211 3.13 -2.98 -19.47
CA HIS A 211 4.53 -3.15 -19.07
C HIS A 211 4.91 -2.24 -17.87
N SER A 212 3.96 -2.01 -16.96
CA SER A 212 4.05 -1.06 -15.85
C SER A 212 4.01 -1.80 -14.50
N PRO A 213 5.16 -2.04 -13.85
CA PRO A 213 5.22 -2.73 -12.57
C PRO A 213 4.69 -1.84 -11.43
N HIS A 214 3.95 -2.42 -10.48
CA HIS A 214 3.35 -1.70 -9.37
C HIS A 214 4.07 -2.01 -8.05
N THR A 215 4.71 -0.99 -7.48
CA THR A 215 5.36 -1.11 -6.16
C THR A 215 4.33 -1.17 -5.02
N GLY A 216 4.82 -1.10 -3.80
CA GLY A 216 4.05 -0.96 -2.58
C GLY A 216 4.85 -1.50 -1.41
N TRP A 217 4.29 -1.36 -0.22
CA TRP A 217 4.94 -1.86 0.99
C TRP A 217 4.87 -3.38 1.09
N GLN A 218 5.94 -3.98 1.62
CA GLN A 218 6.02 -5.37 2.04
C GLN A 218 6.61 -5.46 3.45
N ASP A 219 6.34 -6.56 4.14
CA ASP A 219 6.83 -6.78 5.50
C ASP A 219 7.64 -8.07 5.59
N TYR A 220 8.82 -7.97 6.20
CA TYR A 220 9.56 -9.15 6.63
C TYR A 220 9.01 -9.69 7.95
N GLN A 221 9.20 -10.98 8.16
CA GLN A 221 8.88 -11.65 9.42
C GLN A 221 10.17 -11.87 10.22
N PRO A 222 10.14 -11.73 11.57
CA PRO A 222 11.23 -12.21 12.42
C PRO A 222 11.58 -13.67 12.13
N ASP A 223 12.85 -14.01 12.27
CA ASP A 223 13.40 -15.38 12.11
C ASP A 223 13.26 -16.00 10.71
N VAL A 224 12.80 -15.22 9.72
CA VAL A 224 12.79 -15.61 8.31
C VAL A 224 13.88 -14.82 7.57
N PRO A 225 14.75 -15.48 6.77
CA PRO A 225 15.74 -14.78 5.96
C PRO A 225 15.11 -13.70 5.10
N ARG A 226 15.69 -12.50 5.12
CA ARG A 226 15.25 -11.41 4.24
C ARG A 226 15.84 -11.64 2.86
N ILE A 227 14.98 -11.75 1.85
CA ILE A 227 15.38 -11.93 0.45
C ILE A 227 14.91 -10.74 -0.40
N PRO A 228 15.65 -10.35 -1.45
CA PRO A 228 15.21 -9.30 -2.37
C PRO A 228 13.84 -9.60 -2.97
N THR A 229 13.02 -8.57 -3.10
CA THR A 229 11.67 -8.70 -3.64
C THR A 229 11.23 -7.49 -4.45
N ALA A 230 10.65 -7.75 -5.63
CA ALA A 230 10.18 -6.73 -6.54
C ALA A 230 8.88 -7.16 -7.22
N CYS A 231 8.10 -6.20 -7.69
CA CYS A 231 7.04 -6.47 -8.64
C CYS A 231 7.60 -6.49 -10.07
N ILE A 232 6.99 -7.31 -10.92
CA ILE A 232 7.20 -7.33 -12.36
C ILE A 232 5.90 -7.01 -13.09
N SER A 233 6.01 -6.65 -14.37
CA SER A 233 4.84 -6.43 -15.22
C SER A 233 3.96 -7.69 -15.31
N VAL A 234 2.67 -7.51 -15.62
CA VAL A 234 1.76 -8.65 -15.81
C VAL A 234 2.23 -9.51 -16.99
N GLU A 235 2.70 -8.85 -18.04
CA GLU A 235 3.14 -9.44 -19.29
C GLU A 235 4.38 -10.32 -19.09
N ASP A 236 5.34 -9.87 -18.29
CA ASP A 236 6.55 -10.65 -17.96
C ASP A 236 6.20 -11.87 -17.11
N ALA A 237 5.34 -11.70 -16.08
CA ALA A 237 4.90 -12.81 -15.24
C ALA A 237 4.16 -13.89 -16.05
N GLU A 238 3.24 -13.48 -16.92
CA GLU A 238 2.49 -14.39 -17.77
C GLU A 238 3.36 -15.02 -18.86
N MET A 239 4.33 -14.28 -19.42
CA MET A 239 5.32 -14.83 -20.33
C MET A 239 6.11 -15.96 -19.67
N MET A 240 6.65 -15.72 -18.47
CA MET A 240 7.39 -16.72 -17.70
C MET A 240 6.50 -17.91 -17.34
N SER A 241 5.24 -17.67 -16.96
CA SER A 241 4.28 -18.74 -16.69
C SER A 241 4.05 -19.63 -17.91
N ARG A 242 3.83 -19.04 -19.10
CA ARG A 242 3.70 -19.80 -20.35
C ARG A 242 4.97 -20.60 -20.70
N MET A 243 6.15 -20.04 -20.48
CA MET A 243 7.43 -20.73 -20.69
C MET A 243 7.59 -21.91 -19.71
N SER A 244 7.34 -21.68 -18.43
CA SER A 244 7.43 -22.69 -17.38
C SER A 244 6.43 -23.84 -17.61
N PHE A 245 5.21 -23.53 -18.03
CA PHE A 245 4.19 -24.55 -18.39
C PHE A 245 4.66 -25.49 -19.52
N ARG A 246 5.50 -25.00 -20.44
CA ARG A 246 6.10 -25.83 -21.50
C ARG A 246 7.36 -26.58 -21.06
N GLY A 247 7.74 -26.50 -19.78
CA GLY A 247 9.00 -27.06 -19.28
C GLY A 247 10.25 -26.30 -19.75
N THR A 248 10.09 -25.07 -20.25
CA THR A 248 11.24 -24.25 -20.64
C THR A 248 11.93 -23.73 -19.39
N LYS A 249 13.24 -23.99 -19.27
CA LYS A 249 14.08 -23.45 -18.20
C LYS A 249 14.18 -21.93 -18.34
N ILE A 250 14.03 -21.23 -17.22
CA ILE A 250 14.13 -19.78 -17.14
C ILE A 250 15.21 -19.44 -16.13
N VAL A 251 16.17 -18.60 -16.53
CA VAL A 251 17.22 -18.09 -15.64
C VAL A 251 17.17 -16.58 -15.67
N VAL A 252 17.12 -15.96 -14.48
CA VAL A 252 17.06 -14.50 -14.33
C VAL A 252 18.25 -14.02 -13.53
N HIS A 253 18.85 -12.93 -13.99
CA HIS A 253 19.74 -12.09 -13.21
C HIS A 253 18.95 -10.91 -12.64
N LEU A 254 18.93 -10.77 -11.31
CA LEU A 254 18.28 -9.69 -10.58
C LEU A 254 19.34 -8.87 -9.85
N LYS A 255 19.25 -7.54 -9.95
CA LYS A 255 20.07 -6.61 -9.18
C LYS A 255 19.19 -5.51 -8.59
N MET A 256 19.32 -5.29 -7.28
CA MET A 256 18.58 -4.26 -6.54
C MET A 256 19.52 -3.54 -5.58
N GLY A 257 19.57 -2.22 -5.65
CA GLY A 257 20.45 -1.36 -4.86
C GLY A 257 19.81 -0.73 -3.62
N ALA A 258 18.71 -1.30 -3.13
CA ALA A 258 17.90 -0.69 -2.08
C ALA A 258 18.66 -0.53 -0.74
N LYS A 259 18.43 0.60 -0.06
CA LYS A 259 19.06 0.95 1.21
C LYS A 259 18.00 1.31 2.23
N THR A 260 18.18 0.79 3.44
CA THR A 260 17.37 1.18 4.61
C THR A 260 18.26 1.95 5.56
N TYR A 261 17.82 3.15 5.93
CA TYR A 261 18.48 4.01 6.91
C TYR A 261 17.69 3.98 8.23
N PRO A 262 18.26 4.49 9.33
CA PRO A 262 17.49 4.75 10.54
C PRO A 262 16.28 5.66 10.28
N ASP A 263 15.25 5.54 11.11
CA ASP A 263 14.05 6.35 11.00
C ASP A 263 14.35 7.86 10.99
N SER A 264 13.81 8.54 9.99
CA SER A 264 14.01 9.97 9.78
C SER A 264 12.98 10.78 10.57
N PRO A 265 13.35 11.93 11.15
CA PRO A 265 12.38 12.93 11.59
C PRO A 265 11.49 13.38 10.42
N SER A 266 10.21 13.56 10.71
CA SER A 266 9.22 14.13 9.79
C SER A 266 8.13 14.80 10.61
N PHE A 267 7.06 15.26 9.94
CA PHE A 267 5.98 15.98 10.60
C PHE A 267 4.61 15.59 10.02
N ASN A 268 3.60 15.51 10.88
CA ASN A 268 2.22 15.71 10.46
C ASN A 268 1.98 17.22 10.28
N THR A 269 1.15 17.59 9.30
CA THR A 269 0.66 18.96 9.15
C THR A 269 -0.79 19.01 9.62
N VAL A 270 -1.08 19.86 10.60
CA VAL A 270 -2.40 20.01 11.20
C VAL A 270 -2.87 21.44 10.99
N ALA A 271 -4.15 21.60 10.66
CA ALA A 271 -4.85 22.88 10.55
C ALA A 271 -6.31 22.68 10.95
N GLU A 272 -6.94 23.75 11.43
CA GLU A 272 -8.27 23.72 12.02
C GLU A 272 -9.21 24.74 11.36
N ILE A 273 -10.51 24.42 11.44
CA ILE A 273 -11.59 25.39 11.31
C ILE A 273 -12.35 25.31 12.64
N ILE A 274 -12.19 26.30 13.51
CA ILE A 274 -12.69 26.20 14.88
C ILE A 274 -14.22 26.29 14.86
N GLY A 275 -14.87 25.28 15.45
CA GLY A 275 -16.32 25.20 15.53
C GLY A 275 -16.91 26.32 16.41
N SER A 276 -18.04 26.90 16.00
CA SER A 276 -18.68 27.99 16.75
C SER A 276 -19.51 27.52 17.95
N LYS A 277 -19.95 26.26 17.97
CA LYS A 277 -20.86 25.72 19.00
C LYS A 277 -20.15 24.86 20.06
N TYR A 278 -19.18 24.03 19.64
CA TYR A 278 -18.39 23.15 20.50
C TYR A 278 -16.92 23.17 20.06
N PRO A 279 -16.21 24.31 20.20
CA PRO A 279 -14.84 24.49 19.71
C PRO A 279 -13.82 23.51 20.29
N GLU A 280 -14.12 22.90 21.44
CA GLU A 280 -13.25 21.96 22.15
C GLU A 280 -13.36 20.50 21.68
N GLN A 281 -14.29 20.21 20.76
CA GLN A 281 -14.48 18.85 20.22
C GLN A 281 -13.72 18.71 18.90
N VAL A 282 -12.71 17.84 18.91
CA VAL A 282 -11.86 17.47 17.77
C VAL A 282 -12.19 16.06 17.32
#